data_AF-Q8CZ95-F1
#
_entry.id   AF-Q8CZ95-F1
#
_cell.length_a   1.000
_cell.length_b   1.000
_cell.length_c   1.000
_cell.angle_alpha   90.00
_cell.angle_beta   90.00
_cell.angle_gamma   90.00
#
_symmetry.space_group_name_H-M   'P 1'
#
loop_
_entity.id
_entity.type
_entity.pdbx_description
1 polymer ?
#
loop_
_entity_poly.entity_id
_entity_poly.type
_entity_poly.pdbx_seq_one_letter_code
_entity_poly.pdbx_strand_id
1 'polypeptide(L)'
;MLWLDSFQSTYTLRNSLQTTSASPCRSTVTDFVSSIHNLKTVVQAPVAAIAMTVFLINLRLFLLSLHASTYFRHTSLWYNIGMSSILTDETYGVLMGELAHTDKVNPMWMHGNNLNSYVAWFVGTVVGTALGGLLPNPEIFALILSSVVTGKVGSLPQIKWLDFLAVFPTAWVAFRYRNLVGTVLFGVVLIAILRLVF
;
A
#
# COMPACT_ATOMS: atom_id res chain seq x y z
N MET A 1 12.93 4.58 45.97
CA MET A 1 13.21 4.60 44.52
C MET A 1 13.12 3.22 43.85
N LEU A 2 12.94 2.11 44.58
CA LEU A 2 12.71 0.76 44.00
C LEU A 2 11.22 0.37 43.89
N TRP A 3 10.30 1.17 44.45
CA TRP A 3 8.86 0.91 44.44
C TRP A 3 8.13 1.37 43.16
N LEU A 4 8.73 2.30 42.39
CA LEU A 4 8.18 2.78 41.12
C LEU A 4 8.43 1.79 39.97
N ASP A 5 9.56 1.08 39.97
CA ASP A 5 9.89 0.09 38.94
C ASP A 5 8.98 -1.15 38.98
N SER A 6 8.56 -1.57 40.19
CA SER A 6 7.60 -2.68 40.35
C SER A 6 6.20 -2.29 39.88
N PHE A 7 5.80 -1.03 40.07
CA PHE A 7 4.53 -0.50 39.57
C PHE A 7 4.53 -0.37 38.04
N GLN A 8 5.63 0.10 37.44
CA GLN A 8 5.78 0.23 35.98
C GLN A 8 5.69 -1.13 35.28
N SER A 9 6.38 -2.15 35.83
CA SER A 9 6.37 -3.54 35.32
C SER A 9 4.96 -4.17 35.38
N THR A 10 4.19 -3.83 36.42
CA THR A 10 2.81 -4.32 36.57
C THR A 10 1.84 -3.65 35.58
N TYR A 11 2.09 -2.39 35.17
CA TYR A 11 1.31 -1.72 34.12
C TYR A 11 1.63 -2.24 32.71
N THR A 12 2.90 -2.52 32.40
CA THR A 12 3.28 -3.14 31.12
C THR A 12 2.80 -4.58 30.99
N LEU A 13 2.83 -5.37 32.07
CA LEU A 13 2.27 -6.73 32.10
C LEU A 13 0.75 -6.75 31.98
N ARG A 14 0.04 -5.78 32.57
CA ARG A 14 -1.42 -5.67 32.43
C ARG A 14 -1.84 -5.33 31.01
N ASN A 15 -1.12 -4.44 30.33
CA ASN A 15 -1.39 -4.08 28.94
C ASN A 15 -1.09 -5.23 27.97
N SER A 16 -0.05 -6.04 28.21
CA SER A 16 0.25 -7.22 27.39
C SER A 16 -0.66 -8.43 27.68
N LEU A 17 -1.28 -8.50 28.86
CA LEU A 17 -2.28 -9.53 29.18
C LEU A 17 -3.69 -9.19 28.67
N GLN A 18 -4.01 -7.90 28.50
CA GLN A 18 -5.31 -7.48 27.92
C GLN A 18 -5.37 -7.61 26.39
N THR A 19 -4.23 -7.71 25.70
CA THR A 19 -4.15 -7.92 24.24
C THR A 19 -4.40 -9.37 23.80
N THR A 20 -4.52 -10.32 24.74
CA THR A 20 -4.54 -11.77 24.41
C THR A 20 -5.94 -12.38 24.35
N SER A 21 -7.02 -11.62 24.60
CA SER A 21 -8.41 -12.15 24.59
C SER A 21 -9.42 -11.36 23.75
N ALA A 22 -8.99 -10.31 23.05
CA ALA A 22 -9.86 -9.56 22.14
C ALA A 22 -9.75 -10.13 20.72
N SER A 23 -10.86 -10.63 20.18
CA SER A 23 -11.01 -11.17 18.82
C SER A 23 -10.19 -10.40 17.76
N PRO A 24 -9.56 -11.07 16.76
CA PRO A 24 -8.71 -10.44 15.76
C PRO A 24 -9.32 -9.22 15.06
N CYS A 25 -10.64 -9.25 14.77
CA CYS A 25 -11.36 -8.13 14.18
C CYS A 25 -11.41 -6.87 15.07
N ARG A 26 -11.43 -7.02 16.40
CA ARG A 26 -11.46 -5.88 17.32
C ARG A 26 -10.11 -5.19 17.40
N SER A 27 -9.01 -5.96 17.42
CA SER A 27 -7.65 -5.39 17.41
C SER A 27 -7.43 -4.57 16.15
N THR A 28 -7.71 -5.11 14.96
CA THR A 28 -7.51 -4.37 13.70
C THR A 28 -8.29 -3.06 13.65
N VAL A 29 -9.53 -3.03 14.15
CA VAL A 29 -10.33 -1.81 14.19
C VAL A 29 -9.77 -0.82 15.21
N THR A 30 -9.38 -1.27 16.41
CA THR A 30 -8.79 -0.38 17.42
C THR A 30 -7.41 0.14 17.01
N ASP A 31 -6.62 -0.67 16.32
CA ASP A 31 -5.29 -0.32 15.80
C ASP A 31 -5.41 0.68 14.64
N PHE A 32 -6.46 0.54 13.82
CA PHE A 32 -6.78 1.53 12.80
C PHE A 32 -7.24 2.86 13.42
N VAL A 33 -8.16 2.82 14.39
CA VAL A 33 -8.64 4.03 15.09
C VAL A 33 -7.51 4.73 15.84
N SER A 34 -6.62 3.98 16.51
CA SER A 34 -5.46 4.54 17.20
C SER A 34 -4.46 5.14 16.23
N SER A 35 -4.24 4.52 15.07
CA SER A 35 -3.42 5.08 13.98
C SER A 35 -3.99 6.39 13.45
N ILE A 36 -5.30 6.49 13.26
CA ILE A 36 -5.96 7.75 12.83
C ILE A 36 -5.81 8.83 13.90
N HIS A 37 -5.95 8.47 15.18
CA HIS A 37 -5.77 9.42 16.28
C HIS A 37 -4.32 9.92 16.38
N ASN A 38 -3.34 9.03 16.24
CA ASN A 38 -1.92 9.39 16.21
C ASN A 38 -1.57 10.21 14.96
N LEU A 39 -2.20 9.93 13.82
CA LEU A 39 -2.00 10.72 12.61
C LEU A 39 -2.51 12.16 12.79
N LYS A 40 -3.65 12.33 13.48
CA LYS A 40 -4.17 13.67 13.83
C LYS A 40 -3.18 14.45 14.70
N THR A 41 -2.54 13.81 15.68
CA THR A 41 -1.60 14.48 16.58
C THR A 41 -0.25 14.77 15.91
N VAL A 42 0.24 13.88 15.03
CA VAL A 42 1.56 14.03 14.37
C VAL A 42 1.49 14.95 13.15
N VAL A 43 0.42 14.89 12.36
CA VAL A 43 0.34 15.58 11.06
C VAL A 43 -0.54 16.85 11.13
N GLN A 44 -1.20 17.11 12.26
CA GLN A 44 -2.26 18.13 12.39
C GLN A 44 -3.31 18.05 11.27
N ALA A 45 -3.44 16.89 10.61
CA ALA A 45 -4.39 16.68 9.54
C ALA A 45 -5.81 16.76 10.13
N PRO A 46 -6.68 17.64 9.62
CA PRO A 46 -8.03 17.72 10.14
C PRO A 46 -8.71 16.38 9.87
N VAL A 47 -9.28 15.75 10.91
CA VAL A 47 -10.04 14.49 10.79
C VAL A 47 -11.10 14.60 9.70
N ALA A 48 -11.65 15.80 9.49
CA ALA A 48 -12.53 16.12 8.38
C ALA A 48 -11.91 15.85 7.00
N ALA A 49 -10.64 16.19 6.76
CA ALA A 49 -9.98 15.89 5.49
C ALA A 49 -9.78 14.38 5.29
N ILE A 50 -9.38 13.64 6.33
CA ILE A 50 -9.28 12.18 6.24
C ILE A 50 -10.66 11.57 5.96
N ALA A 51 -11.70 12.00 6.68
CA ALA A 51 -13.07 11.56 6.49
C ALA A 51 -13.59 11.88 5.08
N MET A 52 -13.33 13.09 4.58
CA MET A 52 -13.69 13.49 3.22
C MET A 52 -12.96 12.68 2.16
N THR A 53 -11.66 12.42 2.33
CA THR A 53 -10.89 11.58 1.40
C THR A 53 -11.43 10.14 1.37
N VAL A 54 -11.66 9.53 2.53
CA VAL A 54 -12.26 8.19 2.62
C VAL A 54 -13.66 8.18 2.01
N PHE A 55 -14.47 9.19 2.28
CA PHE A 55 -15.79 9.34 1.68
C PHE A 55 -15.73 9.46 0.15
N LEU A 56 -14.84 10.28 -0.40
CA LEU A 56 -14.66 10.44 -1.85
C LEU A 56 -14.12 9.18 -2.52
N ILE A 57 -13.21 8.45 -1.87
CA ILE A 57 -12.73 7.16 -2.35
C ILE A 57 -13.86 6.12 -2.37
N ASN A 58 -14.67 6.06 -1.32
CA ASN A 58 -15.83 5.17 -1.24
C ASN A 58 -16.92 5.55 -2.25
N LEU A 59 -17.16 6.85 -2.43
CA LEU A 59 -18.11 7.36 -3.43
C LEU A 59 -17.67 6.98 -4.85
N ARG A 60 -16.37 7.07 -5.14
CA ARG A 60 -15.81 6.63 -6.43
C ARG A 60 -16.13 5.15 -6.66
N LEU A 61 -15.87 4.29 -5.68
CA LEU A 61 -16.14 2.87 -5.82
C LEU A 61 -17.63 2.58 -6.00
N PHE A 62 -18.48 3.26 -5.24
CA PHE A 62 -19.94 3.16 -5.36
C PHE A 62 -20.45 3.56 -6.76
N LEU A 63 -19.94 4.65 -7.33
CA LEU A 63 -20.31 5.09 -8.68
C LEU A 63 -19.82 4.13 -9.77
N LEU A 64 -18.62 3.57 -9.62
CA LEU A 64 -18.09 2.53 -10.52
C LEU A 64 -18.97 1.27 -10.47
N SER A 65 -19.34 0.83 -9.27
CA SER A 65 -20.26 -0.29 -9.05
C SER A 65 -21.63 -0.04 -9.67
N LEU A 66 -22.19 1.17 -9.52
CA LEU A 66 -23.45 1.56 -10.15
C LEU A 66 -23.37 1.55 -11.67
N HIS A 67 -22.29 2.07 -12.25
CA HIS A 67 -22.11 2.07 -13.70
C HIS A 67 -21.91 0.66 -14.25
N ALA A 68 -21.08 -0.16 -13.61
CA ALA A 68 -20.90 -1.57 -13.98
C ALA A 68 -22.21 -2.37 -13.93
N SER A 69 -23.05 -2.12 -12.92
CA SER A 69 -24.38 -2.74 -12.79
C SER A 69 -25.30 -2.49 -13.98
N THR A 70 -25.09 -1.41 -14.76
CA THR A 70 -25.94 -1.13 -15.94
C THR A 70 -25.72 -2.10 -17.09
N TYR A 71 -24.52 -2.69 -17.22
CA TYR A 71 -24.20 -3.69 -18.24
C TYR A 71 -24.76 -5.07 -17.90
N PHE A 72 -24.84 -5.41 -16.61
CA PHE A 72 -25.30 -6.73 -16.13
C PHE A 72 -26.79 -6.75 -15.74
N ARG A 73 -27.63 -5.88 -16.31
CA ARG A 73 -29.08 -5.82 -15.96
C ARG A 73 -29.85 -7.13 -16.16
N HIS A 74 -29.32 -8.09 -16.93
CA HIS A 74 -29.96 -9.37 -17.20
C HIS A 74 -29.79 -10.42 -16.09
N THR A 75 -28.96 -10.17 -15.08
CA THR A 75 -28.78 -11.05 -13.91
C THR A 75 -29.59 -10.58 -12.70
N SER A 76 -29.87 -11.50 -11.76
CA SER A 76 -30.68 -11.19 -10.57
C SER A 76 -30.08 -10.02 -9.76
N LEU A 77 -30.93 -9.17 -9.19
CA LEU A 77 -30.47 -7.98 -8.45
C LEU A 77 -29.47 -8.32 -7.35
N TRP A 78 -29.68 -9.42 -6.62
CA TRP A 78 -28.74 -9.89 -5.60
C TRP A 78 -27.38 -10.30 -6.17
N TYR A 79 -27.38 -10.94 -7.33
CA TYR A 79 -26.15 -11.32 -8.02
C TYR A 79 -25.40 -10.08 -8.51
N ASN A 80 -26.11 -9.08 -9.02
CA ASN A 80 -25.53 -7.81 -9.44
C ASN A 80 -24.97 -7.00 -8.28
N ILE A 81 -25.68 -6.95 -7.15
CA ILE A 81 -25.21 -6.29 -5.93
C ILE A 81 -23.93 -6.98 -5.43
N GLY A 82 -23.93 -8.32 -5.36
CA GLY A 82 -22.77 -9.09 -4.93
C GLY A 82 -21.56 -8.89 -5.85
N MET A 83 -21.77 -9.00 -7.17
CA MET A 83 -20.73 -8.78 -8.18
C MET A 83 -20.16 -7.36 -8.10
N SER A 84 -21.03 -6.35 -8.00
CA SER A 84 -20.63 -4.94 -7.97
C SER A 84 -19.99 -4.53 -6.64
N SER A 85 -20.27 -5.24 -5.55
CA SER A 85 -19.65 -4.99 -4.23
C SER A 85 -18.19 -5.44 -4.14
N ILE A 86 -17.77 -6.32 -5.04
CA ILE A 86 -16.40 -6.89 -5.13
C ILE A 86 -15.61 -6.21 -6.25
N LEU A 87 -16.19 -5.20 -6.90
CA LEU A 87 -15.55 -4.46 -7.97
C LEU A 87 -14.49 -3.50 -7.42
N THR A 88 -13.35 -3.40 -8.10
CA THR A 88 -12.23 -2.48 -7.85
C THR A 88 -11.99 -1.60 -9.08
N ASP A 89 -11.18 -0.55 -8.96
CA ASP A 89 -10.87 0.31 -10.11
C ASP A 89 -10.06 -0.42 -11.20
N GLU A 90 -9.20 -1.38 -10.85
CA GLU A 90 -8.48 -2.21 -11.81
C GLU A 90 -9.41 -3.16 -12.56
N THR A 91 -10.31 -3.82 -11.83
CA THR A 91 -11.26 -4.78 -12.42
C THR A 91 -12.28 -4.09 -13.30
N TYR A 92 -12.74 -2.89 -12.91
CA TYR A 92 -13.54 -2.03 -13.76
C TYR A 92 -12.77 -1.56 -15.01
N GLY A 93 -11.49 -1.22 -14.88
CA GLY A 93 -10.65 -0.88 -16.04
C GLY A 93 -10.54 -2.04 -17.04
N VAL A 94 -10.30 -3.25 -16.54
CA VAL A 94 -10.27 -4.48 -17.34
C VAL A 94 -11.64 -4.78 -17.97
N LEU A 95 -12.74 -4.54 -17.25
CA LEU A 95 -14.11 -4.64 -17.80
C LEU A 95 -14.35 -3.68 -18.96
N MET A 96 -13.96 -2.41 -18.80
CA MET A 96 -14.14 -1.40 -19.86
C MET A 96 -13.27 -1.71 -21.08
N GLY A 97 -12.06 -2.23 -20.86
CA GLY A 97 -11.20 -2.72 -21.94
C GLY A 97 -11.81 -3.91 -22.68
N GLU A 98 -12.38 -4.87 -21.94
CA GLU A 98 -13.06 -6.02 -22.54
C GLU A 98 -14.32 -5.60 -23.30
N LEU A 99 -15.15 -4.69 -22.75
CA LEU A 99 -16.33 -4.15 -23.44
C LEU A 99 -16.01 -3.36 -24.71
N ALA A 100 -14.79 -2.84 -24.84
CA ALA A 100 -14.33 -2.21 -26.08
C ALA A 100 -14.04 -3.24 -27.19
N HIS A 101 -13.77 -4.50 -26.82
CA HIS A 101 -13.51 -5.60 -27.75
C HIS A 101 -14.72 -6.51 -27.94
N THR A 102 -15.54 -6.69 -26.91
CA THR A 102 -16.70 -7.58 -26.88
C THR A 102 -17.94 -6.83 -26.38
N ASP A 103 -18.97 -6.71 -27.21
CA ASP A 103 -20.20 -5.95 -26.86
C ASP A 103 -20.93 -6.49 -25.62
N LYS A 104 -20.63 -7.73 -25.21
CA LYS A 104 -21.26 -8.41 -24.07
C LYS A 104 -20.22 -9.20 -23.29
N VAL A 105 -20.09 -8.88 -22.00
CA VAL A 105 -19.26 -9.64 -21.06
C VAL A 105 -20.12 -10.62 -20.29
N ASN A 106 -19.66 -11.88 -20.21
CA ASN A 106 -20.35 -12.91 -19.43
C ASN A 106 -20.20 -12.60 -17.92
N PRO A 107 -21.28 -12.63 -17.12
CA PRO A 107 -21.19 -12.41 -15.68
C PRO A 107 -20.21 -13.36 -14.96
N MET A 108 -20.01 -14.59 -15.44
CA MET A 108 -19.02 -15.51 -14.88
C MET A 108 -17.58 -15.05 -15.11
N TRP A 109 -17.31 -14.43 -16.26
CA TRP A 109 -16.01 -13.84 -16.56
C TRP A 109 -15.70 -12.69 -15.60
N MET A 110 -16.72 -11.88 -15.27
CA MET A 110 -16.57 -10.78 -14.30
C MET A 110 -16.14 -11.28 -12.91
N HIS A 111 -16.71 -12.39 -12.44
CA HIS A 111 -16.29 -12.97 -11.16
C HIS A 111 -14.83 -13.47 -11.20
N GLY A 112 -14.39 -14.02 -12.33
CA GLY A 112 -12.99 -14.40 -12.54
C GLY A 112 -12.06 -13.18 -12.49
N ASN A 113 -12.43 -12.09 -13.15
CA ASN A 113 -11.68 -10.84 -13.13
C ASN A 113 -11.58 -10.25 -11.71
N ASN A 114 -12.70 -10.17 -10.99
CA ASN A 114 -12.74 -9.71 -9.61
C ASN A 114 -11.87 -10.58 -8.70
N LEU A 115 -12.02 -11.91 -8.76
CA LEU A 115 -11.22 -12.84 -7.96
C LEU A 115 -9.71 -12.68 -8.23
N ASN A 116 -9.32 -12.51 -9.50
CA ASN A 116 -7.92 -12.32 -9.87
C ASN A 116 -7.31 -11.08 -9.21
N SER A 117 -8.07 -9.98 -9.11
CA SER A 117 -7.61 -8.76 -8.42
C SER A 117 -7.37 -9.00 -6.92
N TYR A 118 -8.28 -9.70 -6.23
CA TYR A 118 -8.08 -10.02 -4.81
C TYR A 118 -6.91 -10.99 -4.58
N VAL A 119 -6.72 -11.97 -5.47
CA VAL A 119 -5.56 -12.87 -5.41
C VAL A 119 -4.27 -12.08 -5.62
N ALA A 120 -4.22 -11.20 -6.63
CA ALA A 120 -3.06 -10.34 -6.88
C ALA A 120 -2.77 -9.43 -5.68
N TRP A 121 -3.80 -8.85 -5.06
CA TRP A 121 -3.67 -8.05 -3.84
C TRP A 121 -3.12 -8.87 -2.66
N PHE A 122 -3.65 -10.07 -2.43
CA PHE A 122 -3.20 -10.95 -1.35
C PHE A 122 -1.75 -11.39 -1.57
N VAL A 123 -1.40 -11.87 -2.76
CA VAL A 123 -0.03 -12.27 -3.11
C VAL A 123 0.92 -11.08 -3.00
N GLY A 124 0.53 -9.90 -3.51
CA GLY A 124 1.29 -8.67 -3.38
C GLY A 124 1.53 -8.28 -1.92
N THR A 125 0.53 -8.45 -1.06
CA THR A 125 0.66 -8.19 0.38
C THR A 125 1.59 -9.18 1.07
N VAL A 126 1.48 -10.48 0.75
CA VAL A 126 2.36 -11.51 1.31
C VAL A 126 3.80 -11.30 0.85
N VAL A 127 4.01 -11.08 -0.45
CA VAL A 127 5.34 -10.81 -1.03
C VAL A 127 5.91 -9.50 -0.47
N GLY A 128 5.10 -8.44 -0.39
CA GLY A 128 5.50 -7.16 0.17
C GLY A 128 5.87 -7.25 1.66
N THR A 129 5.10 -8.02 2.44
CA THR A 129 5.40 -8.27 3.87
C THR A 129 6.66 -9.11 4.04
N ALA A 130 6.83 -10.16 3.23
CA ALA A 130 8.02 -11.01 3.26
C ALA A 130 9.28 -10.25 2.85
N LEU A 131 9.23 -9.49 1.75
CA LEU A 131 10.33 -8.63 1.30
C LEU A 131 10.61 -7.49 2.30
N GLY A 132 9.55 -6.90 2.88
CA GLY A 132 9.65 -5.91 3.95
C GLY A 132 10.40 -6.43 5.17
N GLY A 133 10.17 -7.69 5.57
CA GLY A 133 10.89 -8.34 6.66
C GLY A 133 12.34 -8.73 6.32
N LEU A 134 12.68 -8.89 5.04
CA LEU A 134 14.04 -9.19 4.59
C LEU A 134 14.91 -7.94 4.41
N LEU A 135 14.31 -6.75 4.27
CA LEU A 135 15.03 -5.49 4.09
C LEU A 135 15.67 -5.07 5.42
N PRO A 136 17.02 -5.03 5.52
CA PRO A 136 17.70 -4.71 6.78
C PRO A 136 17.43 -3.28 7.28
N ASN A 137 17.10 -2.37 6.36
CA ASN A 137 16.83 -0.95 6.62
C ASN A 137 15.78 -0.44 5.61
N PRO A 138 14.47 -0.51 5.91
CA PRO A 138 13.42 -0.06 4.99
C PRO A 138 13.53 1.44 4.67
N GLU A 139 14.09 2.24 5.58
CA GLU A 139 14.33 3.67 5.40
C GLU A 139 15.24 3.98 4.20
N ILE A 140 16.33 3.21 4.00
CA ILE A 140 17.25 3.41 2.86
C ILE A 140 16.53 3.13 1.55
N PHE A 141 15.72 2.08 1.50
CA PHE A 141 14.96 1.75 0.31
C PHE A 141 13.95 2.85 -0.01
N ALA A 142 13.21 3.34 0.99
CA ALA A 142 12.30 4.47 0.81
C ALA A 142 13.01 5.72 0.27
N LEU A 143 14.20 6.05 0.81
CA LEU A 143 15.00 7.18 0.34
C LEU A 143 15.52 7.00 -1.10
N ILE A 144 16.02 5.80 -1.44
CA ILE A 144 16.49 5.49 -2.80
C ILE A 144 15.35 5.59 -3.81
N LEU A 145 14.18 5.01 -3.50
CA LEU A 145 13.02 5.02 -4.39
C LEU A 145 12.47 6.44 -4.55
N SER A 146 12.41 7.22 -3.46
CA SER A 146 12.04 8.64 -3.52
C SER A 146 13.04 9.48 -4.34
N SER A 147 14.32 9.11 -4.39
CA SER A 147 15.33 9.81 -5.18
C SER A 147 15.17 9.53 -6.69
N VAL A 148 14.88 8.28 -7.07
CA VAL A 148 14.64 7.89 -8.47
C VAL A 148 13.38 8.55 -9.03
N VAL A 149 12.34 8.66 -8.22
CA VAL A 149 11.04 9.21 -8.64
C VAL A 149 10.98 10.70 -8.31
N THR A 150 11.61 11.52 -9.16
CA THR A 150 11.42 12.98 -9.09
C THR A 150 10.21 13.37 -9.96
N GLY A 151 9.03 13.48 -9.36
CA GLY A 151 7.83 14.04 -10.00
C GLY A 151 7.60 15.48 -9.57
N LYS A 152 7.56 16.42 -10.53
CA LYS A 152 7.01 17.76 -10.27
C LYS A 152 5.49 17.71 -10.43
N VAL A 153 4.75 18.38 -9.55
CA VAL A 153 3.30 18.55 -9.69
C VAL A 153 3.02 19.23 -11.04
N GLY A 154 2.41 18.50 -11.97
CA GLY A 154 2.08 19.01 -13.31
C GLY A 154 2.99 18.56 -14.46
N SER A 155 4.01 17.71 -14.25
CA SER A 155 4.75 17.05 -15.34
C SER A 155 4.79 15.53 -15.15
N LEU A 156 4.81 14.77 -16.25
CA LEU A 156 5.03 13.32 -16.20
C LEU A 156 6.34 13.01 -15.44
N PRO A 157 6.36 11.98 -14.58
CA PRO A 157 7.56 11.60 -13.86
C PRO A 157 8.65 11.20 -14.87
N GLN A 158 9.75 11.94 -14.91
CA GLN A 158 10.88 11.61 -15.75
C GLN A 158 11.74 10.58 -15.02
N ILE A 159 11.69 9.33 -15.46
CA ILE A 159 12.58 8.27 -14.97
C ILE A 159 13.98 8.57 -15.51
N LYS A 160 14.89 9.01 -14.64
CA LYS A 160 16.31 9.07 -14.97
C LYS A 160 16.86 7.65 -14.98
N TRP A 161 16.85 7.02 -16.14
CA TRP A 161 17.35 5.65 -16.34
C TRP A 161 18.78 5.44 -15.80
N LEU A 162 19.62 6.47 -15.85
CA LEU A 162 20.97 6.42 -15.31
C LEU A 162 20.97 6.27 -13.78
N ASP A 163 20.09 6.98 -13.07
CA ASP A 163 19.95 6.86 -11.62
C ASP A 163 19.33 5.50 -11.24
N PHE A 164 18.37 5.01 -12.04
CA PHE A 164 17.75 3.69 -11.84
C PHE A 164 18.77 2.55 -11.98
N LEU A 165 19.67 2.62 -12.97
CA LEU A 165 20.76 1.64 -13.12
C LEU A 165 21.73 1.66 -11.94
N ALA A 166 22.00 2.83 -11.35
CA ALA A 166 22.85 2.96 -10.16
C ALA A 166 22.21 2.39 -8.88
N VAL A 167 20.87 2.25 -8.85
CA VAL A 167 20.17 1.65 -7.70
C VAL A 167 20.49 0.17 -7.57
N PHE A 168 20.62 -0.61 -8.64
CA PHE A 168 20.86 -2.05 -8.53
C PHE A 168 22.18 -2.39 -7.82
N PRO A 169 23.34 -1.80 -8.19
CA PRO A 169 24.59 -2.03 -7.45
C PRO A 169 24.52 -1.54 -6.01
N THR A 170 23.90 -0.38 -5.76
CA THR A 170 23.82 0.20 -4.41
C THR A 170 22.92 -0.65 -3.50
N ALA A 171 21.77 -1.10 -4.01
CA ALA A 171 20.87 -2.00 -3.31
C ALA A 171 21.52 -3.37 -3.06
N TRP A 172 22.31 -3.87 -4.01
CA TRP A 172 23.07 -5.11 -3.84
C TRP A 172 24.12 -5.02 -2.73
N VAL A 173 24.91 -3.94 -2.71
CA VAL A 173 25.88 -3.68 -1.63
C VAL A 173 25.16 -3.48 -0.29
N ALA A 174 24.00 -2.82 -0.28
CA ALA A 174 23.16 -2.63 0.91
C ALA A 174 22.64 -3.93 1.49
N PHE A 175 22.21 -4.84 0.64
CA PHE A 175 21.78 -6.18 1.05
C PHE A 175 22.96 -7.00 1.60
N ARG A 176 24.14 -6.90 0.98
CA ARG A 176 25.27 -7.78 1.30
C ARG A 176 26.05 -7.41 2.57
N TYR A 177 26.19 -6.11 2.87
CA TYR A 177 27.18 -5.65 3.86
C TYR A 177 26.63 -5.26 5.24
N ARG A 178 25.30 -5.15 5.43
CA ARG A 178 24.61 -4.74 6.69
C ARG A 178 25.15 -3.48 7.40
N ASN A 179 26.19 -2.82 6.87
CA ASN A 179 26.83 -1.62 7.41
C ASN A 179 26.34 -0.38 6.66
N LEU A 180 25.59 0.46 7.38
CA LEU A 180 24.93 1.67 6.87
C LEU A 180 25.92 2.69 6.27
N VAL A 181 27.10 2.83 6.89
CA VAL A 181 28.11 3.81 6.46
C VAL A 181 28.76 3.41 5.14
N GLY A 182 29.06 2.12 4.96
CA GLY A 182 29.73 1.62 3.76
C GLY A 182 28.86 1.72 2.51
N THR A 183 27.55 1.50 2.65
CA THR A 183 26.60 1.55 1.55
C THR A 183 26.32 2.97 1.09
N VAL A 184 26.22 3.91 2.03
CA VAL A 184 26.07 5.34 1.71
C VAL A 184 27.34 5.85 1.02
N LEU A 185 28.53 5.55 1.54
CA LEU A 185 29.79 5.96 0.92
C LEU A 185 29.95 5.39 -0.49
N PHE A 186 29.65 4.10 -0.68
CA PHE A 186 29.67 3.48 -2.00
C PHE A 186 28.68 4.14 -2.97
N GLY A 187 27.45 4.42 -2.53
CA GLY A 187 26.44 5.09 -3.34
C GLY A 187 26.86 6.52 -3.73
N VAL A 188 27.42 7.29 -2.81
CA VAL A 188 27.93 8.64 -3.08
C VAL A 188 29.09 8.61 -4.08
N VAL A 189 30.05 7.70 -3.90
CA VAL A 189 31.19 7.53 -4.81
C VAL A 189 30.72 7.08 -6.19
N LEU A 190 29.77 6.14 -6.27
CA LEU A 190 29.24 5.64 -7.54
C LEU A 190 28.48 6.73 -8.30
N ILE A 191 27.63 7.50 -7.62
CA ILE A 191 26.92 8.65 -8.22
C ILE A 191 27.91 9.73 -8.67
N ALA A 192 28.97 9.99 -7.89
CA ALA A 192 30.00 10.94 -8.26
C ALA A 192 30.77 10.50 -9.52
N ILE A 193 31.10 9.21 -9.64
CA ILE A 193 31.74 8.65 -10.85
C ILE A 193 30.78 8.73 -12.04
N LEU A 194 29.52 8.34 -11.86
CA LEU A 194 28.53 8.32 -12.94
C LEU A 194 28.30 9.73 -13.52
N ARG A 195 28.22 10.76 -12.66
CA ARG A 195 28.12 12.17 -13.07
C ARG A 195 29.40 12.76 -13.69
N LEU A 196 30.55 12.11 -13.53
CA LEU A 196 31.80 12.56 -14.15
C LEU A 196 31.94 11.97 -15.56
N VAL A 197 31.39 10.77 -15.78
CA VAL A 197 31.42 10.07 -17.06
C VAL A 197 30.30 10.54 -18.02
N PHE A 198 29.15 10.98 -17.50
CA PHE A 198 27.97 11.43 -18.26
C PHE A 198 27.48 12.80 -17.81
#